data_AF-A0A7L4ZSJ6-F1
#
_entry.id   AF-A0A7L4ZSJ6-F1
#
_cell.length_a   1.000
_cell.length_b   1.000
_cell.length_c   1.000
_cell.angle_alpha   90.00
_cell.angle_beta   90.00
_cell.angle_gamma   90.00
#
_symmetry.space_group_name_H-M   'P 1'
#
loop_
_entity.id
_entity.type
_entity.pdbx_description
1 polymer ?
#
loop_
_entity_poly.entity_id
_entity_poly.type
_entity_poly.pdbx_seq_one_letter_code
_entity_poly.pdbx_strand_id
1 'polypeptide(L)'
;MSKKRIKKIIATHIKNKNYVKISRGFKNDVFSATTGYILTCSNDFILIAENDEFRFIGFNCIPIKVITNIRCNKNDEYYGMVFEKEFPKKFKKITKKDNIIDITSFETIFKNLLAKKECVIVECERKKHNYFSIGSIQKISSKNVTIEYFNAQGFLEEPNKSNFKQITKITYQDNYSNTFKKYIRS
;
A
#
# COMPACT_ATOMS: atom_id res chain seq x y z
N MET A 1 -6.89 0.18 -18.80
CA MET A 1 -6.83 -1.28 -19.07
C MET A 1 -8.05 -1.95 -18.46
N SER A 2 -8.53 -3.07 -19.01
CA SER A 2 -9.63 -3.81 -18.36
C SER A 2 -9.16 -4.51 -17.08
N LYS A 3 -10.04 -4.59 -16.08
CA LYS A 3 -9.78 -5.24 -14.78
C LYS A 3 -9.29 -6.70 -14.95
N LYS A 4 -9.90 -7.46 -15.87
CA LYS A 4 -9.51 -8.83 -16.20
C LYS A 4 -8.06 -8.92 -16.71
N ARG A 5 -7.65 -8.01 -17.60
CA ARG A 5 -6.28 -7.96 -18.11
C ARG A 5 -5.28 -7.62 -17.01
N ILE A 6 -5.60 -6.66 -16.15
CA ILE A 6 -4.75 -6.28 -15.01
C ILE A 6 -4.52 -7.49 -14.10
N LYS A 7 -5.58 -8.19 -13.69
CA LYS A 7 -5.46 -9.37 -12.82
C LYS A 7 -4.60 -10.48 -13.44
N LYS A 8 -4.70 -10.71 -14.76
CA LYS A 8 -3.86 -11.71 -15.46
C LYS A 8 -2.37 -11.34 -15.39
N ILE A 9 -2.04 -10.07 -15.65
CA ILE A 9 -0.66 -9.57 -15.55
C ILE A 9 -0.13 -9.72 -14.13
N ILE A 10 -0.93 -9.35 -13.13
CA ILE A 10 -0.58 -9.45 -11.72
C ILE A 10 -0.32 -10.89 -11.30
N ALA A 11 -1.18 -11.83 -11.70
CA ALA A 11 -1.01 -13.24 -11.37
C ALA A 11 0.34 -13.78 -11.86
N THR A 12 0.78 -13.40 -13.07
CA THR A 12 2.11 -13.76 -13.59
C THR A 12 3.22 -13.21 -12.71
N HIS A 13 3.15 -11.93 -12.32
CA HIS A 13 4.19 -11.31 -11.49
C HIS A 13 4.24 -11.85 -10.06
N ILE A 14 3.10 -12.21 -9.47
CA ILE A 14 3.05 -12.91 -8.17
C ILE A 14 3.73 -14.27 -8.29
N LYS A 15 3.38 -15.07 -9.32
CA LYS A 15 3.94 -16.41 -9.54
C LYS A 15 5.47 -16.37 -9.66
N ASN A 16 5.97 -15.42 -10.44
CA ASN A 16 7.40 -15.30 -10.74
C ASN A 16 8.16 -14.45 -9.70
N LYS A 17 7.46 -13.88 -8.71
CA LYS A 17 8.02 -12.94 -7.71
C LYS A 17 8.79 -11.78 -8.34
N ASN A 18 8.27 -11.25 -9.45
CA ASN A 18 8.95 -10.17 -10.16
C ASN A 18 8.93 -8.88 -9.34
N TYR A 19 10.04 -8.15 -9.39
CA TYR A 19 10.06 -6.74 -9.02
C TYR A 19 9.33 -5.93 -10.11
N VAL A 20 8.32 -5.16 -9.72
CA VAL A 20 7.46 -4.43 -10.65
C VAL A 20 7.36 -2.95 -10.29
N LYS A 21 7.06 -2.12 -11.28
CA LYS A 21 6.56 -0.75 -11.09
C LYS A 21 5.07 -0.69 -11.41
N ILE A 22 4.29 -0.18 -10.47
CA ILE A 22 2.85 0.03 -10.59
C ILE A 22 2.58 1.53 -10.68
N SER A 23 2.12 1.99 -11.84
CA SER A 23 1.66 3.36 -12.02
C SER A 23 0.18 3.48 -11.68
N ARG A 24 -0.20 4.56 -11.00
CA ARG A 24 -1.56 4.86 -10.59
C ARG A 24 -2.06 6.17 -11.18
N GLY A 25 -3.36 6.25 -11.42
CA GLY A 25 -4.00 7.40 -12.03
C GLY A 25 -5.48 7.18 -12.36
N PHE A 26 -6.13 8.26 -12.76
CA PHE A 26 -7.43 8.27 -13.44
C PHE A 26 -7.30 8.94 -14.82
N LYS A 27 -8.35 8.89 -15.62
CA LYS A 27 -8.42 9.64 -16.89
C LYS A 27 -8.12 11.13 -16.59
N ASN A 28 -7.04 11.65 -17.17
CA ASN A 28 -6.53 13.01 -17.01
C ASN A 28 -5.92 13.36 -15.63
N ASP A 29 -5.63 12.36 -14.78
CA ASP A 29 -5.01 12.59 -13.47
C ASP A 29 -4.02 11.47 -13.15
N VAL A 30 -2.76 11.64 -13.55
CA VAL A 30 -1.65 10.75 -13.18
C VAL A 30 -0.98 11.34 -11.95
N PHE A 31 -0.78 10.53 -10.92
CA PHE A 31 -0.23 11.03 -9.65
C PHE A 31 1.03 10.31 -9.20
N SER A 32 1.07 8.98 -9.12
CA SER A 32 2.20 8.32 -8.46
C SER A 32 2.46 6.90 -8.97
N ALA A 33 3.62 6.38 -8.63
CA ALA A 33 4.01 5.00 -8.86
C ALA A 33 4.59 4.39 -7.59
N THR A 34 4.53 3.06 -7.48
CA THR A 34 5.15 2.27 -6.41
C THR A 34 5.93 1.14 -7.05
N THR A 35 7.10 0.86 -6.53
CA THR A 35 7.92 -0.29 -6.93
C THR A 35 7.98 -1.33 -5.83
N GLY A 36 8.10 -2.60 -6.19
CA GLY A 36 8.17 -3.68 -5.20
C GLY A 36 7.67 -5.02 -5.72
N TYR A 37 7.30 -5.88 -4.78
CA TYR A 37 6.85 -7.25 -5.05
C TYR A 37 5.36 -7.40 -4.72
N ILE A 38 4.54 -7.75 -5.71
CA ILE A 38 3.13 -8.02 -5.45
C ILE A 38 3.01 -9.33 -4.69
N LEU A 39 2.39 -9.31 -3.52
CA LEU A 39 2.24 -10.46 -2.64
C LEU A 39 0.94 -11.23 -2.90
N THR A 40 -0.16 -10.49 -3.13
CA THR A 40 -1.47 -11.08 -3.39
C THR A 40 -2.36 -10.11 -4.17
N CYS A 41 -3.45 -10.65 -4.72
CA CYS A 41 -4.45 -9.92 -5.47
C CYS A 41 -5.84 -10.49 -5.17
N SER A 42 -6.78 -9.63 -4.77
CA SER A 42 -8.19 -9.97 -4.63
C SER A 42 -8.96 -9.58 -5.89
N ASN A 43 -10.30 -9.49 -5.78
CA ASN A 43 -11.10 -8.93 -6.85
C ASN A 43 -10.85 -7.45 -7.04
N ASP A 44 -10.63 -6.67 -6.00
CA ASP A 44 -10.60 -5.20 -6.10
C ASP A 44 -9.27 -4.58 -5.68
N PHE A 45 -8.37 -5.35 -5.08
CA PHE A 45 -7.14 -4.83 -4.49
C PHE A 45 -5.93 -5.69 -4.85
N ILE A 46 -4.77 -5.09 -4.66
CA ILE A 46 -3.49 -5.77 -4.57
C ILE A 46 -2.81 -5.40 -3.26
N LEU A 47 -1.95 -6.30 -2.79
CA LEU A 47 -1.00 -6.02 -1.73
C LEU A 47 0.41 -6.06 -2.32
N ILE A 48 1.17 -4.98 -2.20
CA ILE A 48 2.56 -4.90 -2.65
C ILE A 48 3.48 -4.61 -1.45
N ALA A 49 4.58 -5.35 -1.35
CA ALA A 49 5.69 -5.00 -0.47
C ALA A 49 6.54 -3.95 -1.20
N GLU A 50 6.41 -2.69 -0.78
CA GLU A 50 7.13 -1.58 -1.40
C GLU A 50 8.62 -1.66 -1.09
N ASN A 51 9.41 -1.51 -2.14
CA ASN A 51 10.84 -1.48 -2.05
C ASN A 51 11.36 -0.36 -2.96
N ASP A 52 12.25 0.45 -2.40
CA ASP A 52 12.90 1.55 -3.08
C ASP A 52 14.35 1.63 -2.59
N GLU A 53 15.30 1.86 -3.50
CA GLU A 53 16.74 1.88 -3.21
C GLU A 53 17.23 0.73 -2.29
N PHE A 54 16.77 -0.50 -2.54
CA PHE A 54 17.05 -1.73 -1.80
C PHE A 54 16.57 -1.69 -0.34
N ARG A 55 15.70 -0.74 -0.02
CA ARG A 55 15.06 -0.56 1.30
C ARG A 55 13.61 -0.99 1.24
N PHE A 56 13.21 -1.79 2.23
CA PHE A 56 11.80 -2.10 2.42
C PHE A 56 11.16 -0.86 3.04
N ILE A 57 10.12 -0.35 2.38
CA ILE A 57 9.47 0.90 2.76
C ILE A 57 8.25 0.62 3.63
N GLY A 58 7.42 -0.35 3.23
CA GLY A 58 6.18 -0.73 3.89
C GLY A 58 5.32 -1.62 2.99
N PHE A 59 4.11 -1.92 3.44
CA PHE A 59 3.12 -2.64 2.63
C PHE A 59 2.03 -1.68 2.15
N ASN A 60 1.67 -1.79 0.87
CA ASN A 60 0.62 -0.96 0.26
C ASN A 60 -0.54 -1.82 -0.22
N CYS A 61 -1.74 -1.53 0.26
CA CYS A 61 -2.99 -1.98 -0.33
C CYS A 61 -3.45 -0.97 -1.39
N ILE A 62 -3.55 -1.40 -2.65
CA ILE A 62 -3.87 -0.51 -3.77
C ILE A 62 -5.14 -1.02 -4.48
N PRO A 63 -6.19 -0.20 -4.65
CA PRO A 63 -7.34 -0.56 -5.46
C PRO A 63 -6.96 -0.77 -6.94
N ILE A 64 -7.36 -1.89 -7.53
CA ILE A 64 -7.10 -2.20 -8.94
C ILE A 64 -7.67 -1.11 -9.86
N LYS A 65 -8.78 -0.48 -9.47
CA LYS A 65 -9.44 0.59 -10.24
C LYS A 65 -8.53 1.80 -10.52
N VAL A 66 -7.48 2.00 -9.71
CA VAL A 66 -6.55 3.14 -9.87
C VAL A 66 -5.28 2.76 -10.63
N ILE A 67 -5.07 1.48 -10.97
CA ILE A 67 -3.87 1.01 -11.65
C ILE A 67 -3.96 1.32 -13.14
N THR A 68 -3.03 2.13 -13.64
CA THR A 68 -2.96 2.54 -15.05
C THR A 68 -1.88 1.80 -15.83
N ASN A 69 -0.84 1.30 -15.16
CA ASN A 69 0.21 0.50 -15.77
C ASN A 69 0.90 -0.43 -14.76
N ILE A 70 1.36 -1.59 -15.24
CA ILE A 70 2.23 -2.52 -14.50
C ILE A 70 3.39 -2.86 -15.41
N ARG A 71 4.60 -2.56 -14.97
CA ARG A 71 5.83 -2.73 -15.74
C ARG A 71 6.82 -3.63 -15.00
N CYS A 72 7.41 -4.55 -15.73
CA CYS A 72 8.60 -5.31 -15.37
C CYS A 72 9.43 -5.42 -16.65
N ASN A 73 10.47 -4.61 -16.79
CA ASN A 73 11.41 -4.68 -17.91
C ASN A 73 12.77 -5.23 -17.43
N LYS A 74 13.75 -5.34 -18.35
CA LYS A 74 15.09 -5.86 -18.03
C LYS A 74 15.78 -5.15 -16.85
N ASN A 75 15.54 -3.85 -16.68
CA ASN A 75 16.10 -3.10 -15.54
C ASN A 75 15.41 -3.50 -14.22
N ASP A 76 14.09 -3.69 -14.24
CA ASP A 76 13.34 -4.15 -13.05
C ASP A 76 13.73 -5.58 -12.68
N GLU A 77 13.91 -6.45 -13.68
CA GLU A 77 14.39 -7.83 -13.49
C GLU A 77 15.79 -7.86 -12.89
N TYR A 78 16.72 -7.05 -13.43
CA TYR A 78 18.07 -6.93 -12.91
C TYR A 78 18.07 -6.40 -11.47
N TYR A 79 17.26 -5.37 -11.17
CA TYR A 79 17.11 -4.86 -9.82
C TYR A 79 16.59 -5.91 -8.85
N GLY A 80 15.54 -6.64 -9.24
CA GLY A 80 14.97 -7.73 -8.43
C GLY A 80 15.99 -8.82 -8.13
N MET A 81 16.77 -9.23 -9.14
CA MET A 81 17.86 -10.17 -8.99
C MET A 81 18.92 -9.67 -7.99
N VAL A 82 19.36 -8.41 -8.12
CA VAL A 82 20.35 -7.82 -7.20
C VAL A 82 19.80 -7.80 -5.78
N PHE A 83 18.57 -7.33 -5.56
CA PHE A 83 17.97 -7.29 -4.23
C PHE A 83 17.85 -8.68 -3.59
N GLU A 84 17.44 -9.69 -4.36
CA GLU A 84 17.33 -11.06 -3.86
C GLU A 84 18.69 -11.65 -3.48
N LYS A 85 19.74 -11.40 -4.28
CA LYS A 85 21.10 -11.90 -4.04
C LYS A 85 21.78 -11.22 -2.85
N GLU A 86 21.68 -9.90 -2.76
CA GLU A 86 22.31 -9.11 -1.70
C GLU A 86 21.55 -9.21 -0.37
N PHE A 87 20.22 -9.34 -0.42
CA PHE A 87 19.36 -9.34 0.77
C PHE A 87 18.43 -10.56 0.87
N PRO A 88 18.92 -11.80 0.75
CA PRO A 88 18.07 -12.99 0.63
C PRO A 88 17.17 -13.21 1.85
N LYS A 89 17.67 -12.91 3.06
CA LYS A 89 16.88 -12.98 4.30
C LYS A 89 15.75 -11.94 4.30
N LYS A 90 16.04 -10.72 3.85
CA LYS A 90 15.07 -9.63 3.77
C LYS A 90 14.00 -9.92 2.71
N PHE A 91 14.43 -10.38 1.54
CA PHE A 91 13.53 -10.81 0.46
C PHE A 91 12.56 -11.90 0.93
N LYS A 92 13.08 -12.97 1.56
CA LYS A 92 12.25 -14.02 2.17
C LYS A 92 11.29 -13.47 3.23
N LYS A 93 11.74 -12.53 4.06
CA LYS A 93 10.92 -11.92 5.11
C LYS A 93 9.77 -11.11 4.50
N ILE A 94 10.02 -10.21 3.54
CA ILE A 94 8.97 -9.31 3.01
C ILE A 94 7.98 -10.05 2.10
N THR A 95 8.41 -11.14 1.44
CA THR A 95 7.57 -11.98 0.57
C THR A 95 6.89 -13.13 1.30
N LYS A 96 7.02 -13.21 2.64
CA LYS A 96 6.42 -14.27 3.45
C LYS A 96 4.89 -14.19 3.44
N LYS A 97 4.22 -15.34 3.39
CA LYS A 97 2.75 -15.45 3.43
C LYS A 97 2.14 -14.80 4.67
N ASP A 98 2.81 -14.83 5.82
CA ASP A 98 2.33 -14.25 7.08
C ASP A 98 2.12 -12.72 7.00
N ASN A 99 2.77 -12.05 6.04
CA ASN A 99 2.56 -10.62 5.82
C ASN A 99 1.27 -10.33 5.05
N ILE A 100 0.65 -11.34 4.45
CA ILE A 100 -0.57 -11.20 3.66
C ILE A 100 -1.75 -11.02 4.62
N ILE A 101 -2.45 -9.90 4.49
CA ILE A 101 -3.75 -9.67 5.11
C ILE A 101 -4.88 -9.98 4.11
N ASP A 102 -6.09 -10.14 4.62
CA ASP A 102 -7.27 -10.20 3.76
C ASP A 102 -7.55 -8.82 3.15
N ILE A 103 -7.41 -8.75 1.82
CA ILE A 103 -7.63 -7.55 1.00
C ILE A 103 -8.91 -7.63 0.15
N THR A 104 -9.93 -8.35 0.60
CA THR A 104 -11.21 -8.53 -0.12
C THR A 104 -12.02 -7.24 -0.24
N SER A 105 -12.01 -6.41 0.80
CA SER A 105 -12.72 -5.12 0.83
C SER A 105 -11.99 -4.11 1.71
N PHE A 106 -12.29 -2.82 1.57
CA PHE A 106 -11.76 -1.79 2.49
C PHE A 106 -12.11 -2.09 3.95
N GLU A 107 -13.35 -2.51 4.23
CA GLU A 107 -13.78 -2.86 5.58
C GLU A 107 -12.94 -4.01 6.15
N THR A 108 -12.72 -5.07 5.36
CA THR A 108 -11.89 -6.21 5.75
C THR A 108 -10.44 -5.80 5.99
N ILE A 109 -9.86 -4.96 5.11
CA ILE A 109 -8.50 -4.43 5.23
C ILE A 109 -8.35 -3.70 6.56
N PHE A 110 -9.21 -2.71 6.81
CA PHE A 110 -9.12 -1.93 8.04
C PHE A 110 -9.39 -2.76 9.30
N LYS A 111 -10.31 -3.73 9.26
CA LYS A 111 -10.55 -4.64 10.39
C LYS A 111 -9.32 -5.49 10.72
N ASN A 112 -8.64 -6.01 9.71
CA ASN A 112 -7.38 -6.76 9.89
C ASN A 112 -6.28 -5.88 10.49
N LEU A 113 -6.11 -4.66 9.97
CA LEU A 113 -5.09 -3.72 10.44
C LEU A 113 -5.38 -3.23 11.87
N LEU A 114 -6.65 -2.98 12.20
CA LEU A 114 -7.09 -2.62 13.55
C LEU A 114 -6.81 -3.74 14.55
N ALA A 115 -7.13 -4.99 14.21
CA ALA A 115 -6.87 -6.15 15.06
C ALA A 115 -5.37 -6.33 15.36
N LYS A 116 -4.51 -5.94 14.41
CA LYS A 116 -3.05 -5.95 14.53
C LYS A 116 -2.48 -4.68 15.20
N LYS A 117 -3.34 -3.72 15.58
CA LYS A 117 -2.95 -2.41 16.15
C LYS A 117 -1.94 -1.65 15.27
N GLU A 118 -2.13 -1.75 13.95
CA GLU A 118 -1.27 -1.07 13.00
C GLU A 118 -1.56 0.44 12.97
N CYS A 119 -0.50 1.23 12.92
CA CYS A 119 -0.57 2.62 12.49
C CYS A 119 -0.56 2.64 10.96
N VAL A 120 -1.48 3.39 10.35
CA VAL A 120 -1.71 3.37 8.91
C VAL A 120 -1.61 4.76 8.32
N ILE A 121 -1.26 4.82 7.04
CA ILE A 121 -1.45 6.00 6.20
C ILE A 121 -2.57 5.69 5.22
N VAL A 122 -3.54 6.59 5.13
CA VAL A 122 -4.65 6.54 4.17
C VAL A 122 -4.54 7.74 3.25
N GLU A 123 -4.41 7.47 1.95
CA GLU A 123 -4.20 8.51 0.94
C GLU A 123 -5.31 8.54 -0.10
N CYS A 124 -5.65 9.74 -0.54
CA CYS A 124 -6.24 9.98 -1.86
C CYS A 124 -5.25 10.80 -2.67
N GLU A 125 -4.63 10.19 -3.67
CA GLU A 125 -3.60 10.84 -4.48
C GLU A 125 -4.18 11.64 -5.67
N ARG A 126 -5.52 11.80 -5.75
CA ARG A 126 -6.18 12.56 -6.84
C ARG A 126 -5.98 14.05 -6.63
N LYS A 127 -5.59 14.81 -7.66
CA LYS A 127 -5.32 16.26 -7.56
C LYS A 127 -6.44 17.05 -6.89
N LYS A 128 -7.71 16.76 -7.23
CA LYS A 128 -8.88 17.50 -6.70
C LYS A 128 -9.15 17.26 -5.20
N HIS A 129 -8.79 16.09 -4.68
CA HIS A 129 -9.13 15.69 -3.31
C HIS A 129 -7.91 15.48 -2.42
N ASN A 130 -6.70 15.64 -2.98
CA ASN A 130 -5.42 15.21 -2.45
C ASN A 130 -5.35 15.27 -0.92
N TYR A 131 -5.27 14.12 -0.26
CA TYR A 131 -5.15 14.06 1.19
C TYR A 131 -4.25 12.92 1.64
N PHE A 132 -3.68 13.12 2.82
CA PHE A 132 -2.82 12.20 3.53
C PHE A 132 -3.27 12.18 4.99
N SER A 133 -3.67 11.01 5.50
CA SER A 133 -4.11 10.85 6.87
C SER A 133 -3.34 9.70 7.52
N ILE A 134 -2.56 10.01 8.55
CA ILE A 134 -1.71 9.06 9.27
C ILE A 134 -2.17 8.91 10.71
N GLY A 135 -2.21 7.68 11.21
CA GLY A 135 -2.57 7.44 12.61
C GLY A 135 -3.14 6.06 12.90
N SER A 136 -3.66 5.91 14.12
CA SER A 136 -4.35 4.70 14.56
C SER A 136 -5.77 4.66 13.99
N ILE A 137 -6.25 3.45 13.68
CA ILE A 137 -7.65 3.26 13.24
C ILE A 137 -8.56 3.40 14.47
N GLN A 138 -9.45 4.38 14.46
CA GLN A 138 -10.38 4.64 15.57
C GLN A 138 -11.75 3.98 15.33
N LYS A 139 -12.30 4.13 14.12
CA LYS A 139 -13.62 3.62 13.77
C LYS A 139 -13.68 3.15 12.32
N ILE A 140 -14.38 2.04 12.10
CA ILE A 140 -14.64 1.48 10.77
C ILE A 140 -16.15 1.46 10.55
N SER A 141 -16.59 1.93 9.40
CA SER A 141 -17.98 1.85 8.93
C SER A 141 -18.02 1.23 7.54
N SER A 142 -19.23 0.98 7.02
CA SER A 142 -19.41 0.41 5.68
C SER A 142 -18.88 1.27 4.52
N LYS A 143 -18.62 2.57 4.76
CA LYS A 143 -18.21 3.52 3.70
C LYS A 143 -16.96 4.34 4.03
N ASN A 144 -16.52 4.35 5.29
CA ASN A 144 -15.45 5.22 5.75
C ASN A 144 -14.64 4.55 6.86
N VAL A 145 -13.41 5.04 7.02
CA VAL A 145 -12.57 4.83 8.20
C VAL A 145 -12.31 6.19 8.87
N THR A 146 -12.26 6.20 10.19
CA THR A 146 -11.78 7.35 10.97
C THR A 146 -10.41 7.02 11.54
N ILE A 147 -9.46 7.90 11.30
CA ILE A 147 -8.08 7.81 11.76
C ILE A 147 -7.87 8.84 12.88
N GLU A 148 -7.35 8.39 14.01
CA GLU A 148 -6.84 9.27 15.07
C GLU A 148 -5.54 9.90 14.57
N TYR A 149 -5.70 11.06 13.94
CA TYR A 149 -4.65 11.70 13.16
C TYR A 149 -3.65 12.39 14.06
N PHE A 150 -2.37 12.28 13.72
CA PHE A 150 -1.32 13.12 14.28
C PHE A 150 -0.63 13.92 13.18
N ASN A 151 -0.26 15.16 13.50
CA ASN A 151 0.42 16.04 12.56
C ASN A 151 1.93 15.76 12.48
N ALA A 152 2.64 16.47 11.61
CA ALA A 152 4.09 16.30 11.40
C ALA A 152 4.95 16.68 12.62
N GLN A 153 4.37 17.34 13.64
CA GLN A 153 5.02 17.63 14.93
C GLN A 153 4.70 16.56 15.99
N GLY A 154 3.91 15.54 15.63
CA GLY A 154 3.53 14.43 16.49
C GLY A 154 2.34 14.72 17.41
N PHE A 155 1.68 15.87 17.31
CA PHE A 155 0.49 16.16 18.12
C PHE A 155 -0.75 15.51 17.55
N LEU A 156 -1.58 14.93 18.42
CA LEU A 156 -2.92 14.49 18.06
C LEU A 156 -3.78 15.70 17.68
N GLU A 157 -4.53 15.57 16.59
CA GLU A 157 -5.48 16.56 16.11
C GLU A 157 -6.85 15.92 15.90
N GLU A 158 -7.79 16.68 15.34
CA GLU A 158 -9.13 16.22 15.01
C GLU A 158 -9.09 14.94 14.15
N PRO A 159 -9.85 13.89 14.52
CA PRO A 159 -9.87 12.65 13.78
C PRO A 159 -10.25 12.84 12.31
N ASN A 160 -9.45 12.25 11.44
CA ASN A 160 -9.61 12.38 10.00
C ASN A 160 -10.51 11.27 9.47
N LYS A 161 -11.58 11.65 8.77
CA LYS A 161 -12.52 10.69 8.16
C LYS A 161 -12.23 10.51 6.68
N SER A 162 -11.85 9.29 6.30
CA SER A 162 -11.53 8.91 4.91
C SER A 162 -12.65 8.08 4.28
N ASN A 163 -13.17 8.52 3.13
CA ASN A 163 -14.20 7.80 2.37
C ASN A 163 -13.59 6.73 1.46
N PHE A 164 -14.05 5.49 1.57
CA PHE A 164 -13.56 4.35 0.78
C PHE A 164 -13.60 4.58 -0.73
N LYS A 165 -14.55 5.37 -1.24
CA LYS A 165 -14.61 5.67 -2.68
C LYS A 165 -13.43 6.50 -3.15
N GLN A 166 -12.85 7.32 -2.27
CA GLN A 166 -11.77 8.26 -2.58
C GLN A 166 -10.37 7.65 -2.36
N ILE A 167 -10.22 6.70 -1.43
CA ILE A 167 -8.93 6.09 -1.11
C ILE A 167 -8.27 5.50 -2.36
N THR A 168 -7.01 5.86 -2.59
CA THR A 168 -6.17 5.34 -3.68
C THR A 168 -5.04 4.44 -3.18
N LYS A 169 -4.66 4.54 -1.91
CA LYS A 169 -3.60 3.73 -1.29
C LYS A 169 -3.79 3.69 0.22
N ILE A 170 -3.48 2.54 0.81
CA ILE A 170 -3.35 2.36 2.26
C ILE A 170 -1.97 1.78 2.52
N THR A 171 -1.18 2.45 3.34
CA THR A 171 0.17 2.04 3.72
C THR A 171 0.17 1.59 5.18
N TYR A 172 0.88 0.49 5.50
CA TYR A 172 1.05 0.01 6.87
C TYR A 172 2.40 -0.66 7.05
N GLN A 173 2.81 -0.79 8.31
CA GLN A 173 4.15 -1.26 8.71
C GLN A 173 5.30 -0.50 8.02
N ASP A 174 5.07 0.74 7.61
CA ASP A 174 6.11 1.55 7.00
C ASP A 174 7.01 2.21 8.03
N ASN A 175 8.21 2.60 7.60
CA ASN A 175 9.20 3.21 8.50
C ASN A 175 8.74 4.55 9.08
N TYR A 176 7.98 5.34 8.32
CA TYR A 176 7.55 6.67 8.74
C TYR A 176 6.51 6.57 9.86
N SER A 177 5.41 5.85 9.62
CA SER A 177 4.34 5.65 10.62
C SER A 177 4.83 4.93 11.87
N ASN A 178 5.66 3.91 11.71
CA ASN A 178 6.19 3.16 12.85
C ASN A 178 7.20 3.96 13.69
N THR A 179 7.87 4.94 13.09
CA THR A 179 8.77 5.82 13.82
C THR A 179 7.95 6.88 14.56
N PHE A 180 7.08 7.61 13.85
CA PHE A 180 6.28 8.69 14.45
C PHE A 180 5.39 8.20 15.59
N LYS A 181 4.76 7.02 15.47
CA LYS A 181 3.85 6.50 16.50
C LYS A 181 4.49 6.35 17.89
N LYS A 182 5.82 6.26 17.97
CA LYS A 182 6.57 6.16 19.24
C LYS A 182 6.71 7.49 19.96
N TYR A 183 6.49 8.60 19.25
CA TYR A 183 6.72 9.98 19.70
C TYR A 183 5.47 10.84 19.59
N ILE A 184 4.28 10.22 19.48
CA ILE A 184 3.01 10.95 19.51
C ILE A 184 2.91 11.67 20.86
N ARG A 185 2.56 12.95 20.79
CA ARG A 185 2.40 13.87 21.92
C ARG A 185 0.91 14.06 22.16
N SER A 186 0.48 13.79 23.39
CA SER A 186 -0.86 14.06 23.91
C SER A 186 -0.89 15.36 24.68
#